data_AF-A0A6B0Z5B8-F1
#
_entry.id   AF-A0A6B0Z5B8-F1
#
_cell.length_a   1.000
_cell.length_b   1.000
_cell.length_c   1.000
_cell.angle_alpha   90.00
_cell.angle_beta   90.00
_cell.angle_gamma   90.00
#
_symmetry.space_group_name_H-M   'P 1'
#
loop_
_entity.id
_entity.type
_entity.pdbx_description
1 polymer ?
#
loop_
_entity_poly.entity_id
_entity_poly.type
_entity_poly.pdbx_seq_one_letter_code
_entity_poly.pdbx_strand_id
1 'polypeptide(L)'
;MHEAFSVRATGGTLSYRVSSDTDLLSVSPTSGTAAAAGSEITVELNCSAPETRTATITVTAGSNTQTVSVDIECERPPVTVDIERAPALAKGNPREAADSDFRWRATSSWDGQGAVPYSIRSDRSELTATPNSGDVEMDQPTETELEVSCRDQERFEAELVLEVDGVSTEVGWDVRCQAGDARMTRIQLFQGVMTWEWNERTGSVQHVRGVAGRQTAVAVAITHETSTVPDLRAQAEDVEEEVLQESLESIREETTVTGSGEWTTERVYDVGDYYLPSHRIQFFVDEDNRLDETREDNNAQWVRFGGGRQLPTLKIVFFPIRTDAGAPPAIETDDYMESVIDLLPVGRHEARVGNTLRFTNRTANTKTVLDFLHREWNRNAQAAEYYYGVFLESEEDGFCGRALIPGNVAVQHPFEDCSNTTPAHEIGHNLSLLHAPWDCLGEYNIKNTDPDYPYDEGGLGPRRGWLAGAEKFVSDESEEKHFDLMAYCSPRFISDYHYQNALEYRIEEAFAHRAETAVGSVLPGRAQEEEPSGPSLAFGGSVDEWGMWTLDYVDRSTMPARKPPVDGDYFFTLQSASGREIYRERLRLAAITHSQKGAWATRVPVPSEQVAKVIILDAQETPVLVERLR
;
A
#
# COMPACT_ATOMS: atom_id res chain seq x y z
N MET A 1 -61.37 25.13 6.40
CA MET A 1 -62.58 25.65 5.72
C MET A 1 -62.71 27.13 6.05
N HIS A 2 -62.97 28.01 5.06
CA HIS A 2 -63.22 29.44 5.27
C HIS A 2 -64.67 29.73 4.88
N GLU A 3 -65.51 30.00 5.88
CA GLU A 3 -66.87 30.47 5.69
C GLU A 3 -66.95 31.95 6.07
N ALA A 4 -67.92 32.69 5.54
CA ALA A 4 -68.08 34.09 5.89
C ALA A 4 -69.55 34.50 5.99
N PHE A 5 -69.85 35.40 6.92
CA PHE A 5 -71.16 36.06 7.00
C PHE A 5 -71.00 37.56 7.18
N SER A 6 -72.04 38.33 6.88
CA SER A 6 -71.98 39.80 6.99
C SER A 6 -72.89 40.35 8.09
N VAL A 7 -72.37 41.28 8.89
CA VAL A 7 -73.15 42.07 9.86
C VAL A 7 -73.51 43.41 9.21
N ARG A 8 -74.81 43.76 9.16
CA ARG A 8 -75.33 44.97 8.50
C ARG A 8 -76.23 45.79 9.43
N ALA A 9 -76.12 47.11 9.37
CA ALA A 9 -77.00 48.04 10.11
C ALA A 9 -78.11 48.59 9.19
N THR A 10 -79.36 48.57 9.66
CA THR A 10 -80.52 49.08 8.89
C THR A 10 -80.74 50.60 9.02
N GLY A 11 -79.98 51.27 9.90
CA GLY A 11 -79.94 52.74 10.02
C GLY A 11 -78.70 53.21 10.79
N GLY A 12 -77.95 54.16 10.23
CA GLY A 12 -76.69 54.66 10.79
C GLY A 12 -75.55 53.64 10.74
N THR A 13 -74.54 53.83 11.60
CA THR A 13 -73.47 52.86 11.87
C THR A 13 -73.63 52.29 13.28
N LEU A 14 -73.38 50.99 13.44
CA LEU A 14 -73.45 50.30 14.74
C LEU A 14 -72.14 49.58 15.03
N SER A 15 -71.63 49.71 16.25
CA SER A 15 -70.53 48.87 16.70
C SER A 15 -71.04 47.46 17.00
N TYR A 16 -70.24 46.46 16.61
CA TYR A 16 -70.53 45.05 16.86
C TYR A 16 -69.35 44.35 17.54
N ARG A 17 -69.65 43.24 18.22
CA ARG A 17 -68.71 42.23 18.68
C ARG A 17 -69.20 40.85 18.23
N VAL A 18 -68.26 39.99 17.87
CA VAL A 18 -68.50 38.60 17.46
C VAL A 18 -67.60 37.70 18.31
N SER A 19 -68.18 36.62 18.84
CA SER A 19 -67.45 35.57 19.56
C SER A 19 -68.01 34.20 19.21
N SER A 20 -67.18 33.16 19.26
CA SER A 20 -67.64 31.76 19.29
C SER A 20 -67.60 31.24 20.73
N ASP A 21 -68.46 30.27 21.03
CA ASP A 21 -68.46 29.55 22.31
C ASP A 21 -67.48 28.38 22.35
N THR A 22 -66.76 28.14 21.24
CA THR A 22 -65.70 27.14 21.11
C THR A 22 -64.44 27.72 20.49
N ASP A 23 -63.34 27.15 20.92
CA ASP A 23 -61.98 27.21 20.40
C ASP A 23 -61.81 26.52 19.02
N LEU A 24 -62.74 25.64 18.62
CA LEU A 24 -62.72 25.02 17.27
C LEU A 24 -63.04 26.02 16.15
N LEU A 25 -63.63 27.17 16.45
CA LEU A 25 -63.94 28.22 15.47
C LEU A 25 -63.29 29.54 15.86
N SER A 26 -62.43 30.07 15.00
CA SER A 26 -61.95 31.44 15.08
C SER A 26 -62.78 32.36 14.18
N VAL A 27 -63.19 33.51 14.70
CA VAL A 27 -63.92 34.54 13.94
C VAL A 27 -63.07 35.79 13.82
N SER A 28 -63.04 36.40 12.63
CA SER A 28 -62.26 37.61 12.37
C SER A 28 -62.98 38.54 11.40
N PRO A 29 -63.13 39.84 11.74
CA PRO A 29 -62.75 40.48 13.00
C PRO A 29 -63.74 40.17 14.14
N THR A 30 -63.24 40.09 15.38
CA THR A 30 -64.08 39.88 16.59
C THR A 30 -64.85 41.12 17.03
N SER A 31 -64.57 42.30 16.46
CA SER A 31 -65.33 43.53 16.67
C SER A 31 -65.10 44.54 15.54
N GLY A 32 -66.03 45.49 15.39
CA GLY A 32 -65.93 46.53 14.38
C GLY A 32 -67.16 47.44 14.35
N THR A 33 -67.32 48.18 13.25
CA THR A 33 -68.50 49.02 12.98
C THR A 33 -69.13 48.66 11.65
N ALA A 34 -70.41 48.28 11.68
CA ALA A 34 -71.19 47.92 10.51
C ALA A 34 -72.09 49.09 10.08
N ALA A 35 -72.10 49.38 8.78
CA ALA A 35 -73.04 50.29 8.12
C ALA A 35 -74.07 49.49 7.29
N ALA A 36 -74.88 50.18 6.49
CA ALA A 36 -75.80 49.52 5.55
C ALA A 36 -75.09 48.62 4.53
N ALA A 37 -73.86 48.95 4.13
CA ALA A 37 -73.03 48.14 3.22
C ALA A 37 -72.57 46.80 3.86
N GLY A 38 -72.55 46.72 5.19
CA GLY A 38 -72.12 45.54 5.95
C GLY A 38 -70.63 45.46 6.23
N SER A 39 -70.29 44.60 7.19
CA SER A 39 -68.93 44.15 7.48
C SER A 39 -68.90 42.63 7.38
N GLU A 40 -67.95 42.09 6.63
CA GLU A 40 -67.75 40.65 6.49
C GLU A 40 -66.94 40.11 7.67
N ILE A 41 -67.39 38.99 8.21
CA ILE A 41 -66.75 38.23 9.28
C ILE A 41 -66.38 36.87 8.70
N THR A 42 -65.09 36.57 8.69
CA THR A 42 -64.58 35.24 8.32
C THR A 42 -64.65 34.32 9.54
N VAL A 43 -65.08 33.09 9.30
CA VAL A 43 -65.08 31.98 10.25
C VAL A 43 -64.10 30.95 9.74
N GLU A 44 -63.15 30.56 10.58
CA GLU A 44 -62.12 29.57 10.27
C GLU A 44 -62.18 28.43 11.28
N LEU A 45 -62.08 27.21 10.76
CA LEU A 45 -62.19 25.96 11.51
C LEU A 45 -60.81 25.46 11.92
N ASN A 46 -60.61 25.23 13.21
CA ASN A 46 -59.35 24.76 13.82
C ASN A 46 -59.55 23.39 14.47
N CYS A 47 -59.54 22.32 13.67
CA CYS A 47 -59.63 20.95 14.19
C CYS A 47 -58.27 20.44 14.66
N SER A 48 -58.22 19.80 15.83
CA SER A 48 -57.04 19.08 16.34
C SER A 48 -57.32 17.61 16.69
N ALA A 49 -58.59 17.19 16.68
CA ALA A 49 -59.03 15.83 16.90
C ALA A 49 -60.39 15.59 16.19
N PRO A 50 -60.80 14.33 15.96
CA PRO A 50 -62.09 14.03 15.35
C PRO A 50 -63.20 14.31 16.37
N GLU A 51 -64.09 15.24 16.04
CA GLU A 51 -65.22 15.61 16.88
C GLU A 51 -66.36 16.15 16.01
N THR A 52 -67.59 15.82 16.38
CA THR A 52 -68.79 16.47 15.84
C THR A 52 -69.44 17.29 16.95
N ARG A 53 -69.62 18.59 16.71
CA ARG A 53 -70.20 19.50 17.70
C ARG A 53 -70.96 20.62 17.02
N THR A 54 -72.08 21.06 17.61
CA THR A 54 -72.72 22.32 17.24
C THR A 54 -72.12 23.45 18.09
N ALA A 55 -71.52 24.44 17.44
CA ALA A 55 -71.03 25.66 18.06
C ALA A 55 -72.00 26.83 17.83
N THR A 56 -71.90 27.86 18.66
CA THR A 56 -72.71 29.06 18.55
C THR A 56 -71.83 30.29 18.37
N ILE A 57 -71.94 30.93 17.21
CA ILE A 57 -71.37 32.26 17.00
C ILE A 57 -72.37 33.29 17.49
N THR A 58 -71.96 34.13 18.44
CA THR A 58 -72.77 35.21 19.01
C THR A 58 -72.32 36.55 18.45
N VAL A 59 -73.26 37.29 17.86
CA VAL A 59 -73.05 38.65 17.33
C VAL A 59 -73.86 39.63 18.18
N THR A 60 -73.19 40.55 18.85
CA THR A 60 -73.83 41.63 19.61
C THR A 60 -73.58 42.96 18.91
N ALA A 61 -74.64 43.68 18.52
CA ALA A 61 -74.58 45.00 17.92
C ALA A 61 -75.52 45.97 18.64
N GLY A 62 -74.96 47.00 19.28
CA GLY A 62 -75.70 47.88 20.19
C GLY A 62 -76.32 47.08 21.36
N SER A 63 -77.65 47.16 21.53
CA SER A 63 -78.39 46.39 22.54
C SER A 63 -78.95 45.06 22.02
N ASN A 64 -78.73 44.71 20.75
CA ASN A 64 -79.25 43.50 20.14
C ASN A 64 -78.18 42.41 20.09
N THR A 65 -78.57 41.18 20.38
CA THR A 65 -77.73 40.00 20.23
C THR A 65 -78.42 38.99 19.33
N GLN A 66 -77.70 38.44 18.37
CA GLN A 66 -78.12 37.32 17.54
C GLN A 66 -77.12 36.18 17.67
N THR A 67 -77.59 34.96 17.47
CA THR A 67 -76.76 33.76 17.47
C THR A 67 -76.91 33.01 16.16
N VAL A 68 -75.83 32.41 15.70
CA VAL A 68 -75.78 31.53 14.53
C VAL A 68 -75.23 30.19 15.02
N SER A 69 -76.02 29.13 14.86
CA SER A 69 -75.56 27.76 15.12
C SER A 69 -74.77 27.24 13.92
N VAL A 70 -73.61 26.67 14.18
CA VAL A 70 -72.70 26.09 13.19
C VAL A 70 -72.46 24.64 13.57
N ASP A 71 -72.90 23.71 12.74
CA ASP A 71 -72.57 22.30 12.91
C ASP A 71 -71.15 22.07 12.38
N ILE A 72 -70.27 21.59 13.26
CA ILE A 72 -68.87 21.31 12.98
C ILE A 72 -68.69 19.80 12.94
N GLU A 73 -68.07 19.31 11.88
CA GLU A 73 -67.61 17.94 11.74
C GLU A 73 -66.11 17.96 11.40
N CYS A 74 -65.29 17.55 12.36
CA CYS A 74 -63.85 17.37 12.18
C CYS A 74 -63.60 15.89 11.85
N GLU A 75 -63.22 15.61 10.60
CA GLU A 75 -62.76 14.28 10.18
C GLU A 75 -61.23 14.19 10.28
N ARG A 76 -60.69 12.99 10.52
CA ARG A 76 -59.23 12.78 10.46
C ARG A 76 -58.74 13.10 9.05
N PRO A 77 -57.66 13.88 8.88
CA PRO A 77 -57.03 14.05 7.59
C PRO A 77 -56.48 12.70 7.12
N PRO A 78 -56.40 12.48 5.81
CA PRO A 78 -55.80 11.28 5.26
C PRO A 78 -54.33 11.21 5.68
N VAL A 79 -53.91 10.03 6.15
CA VAL A 79 -52.49 9.70 6.31
C VAL A 79 -51.90 9.49 4.92
N THR A 80 -50.70 10.02 4.70
CA THR A 80 -49.89 9.73 3.51
C THR A 80 -48.61 9.01 3.92
N VAL A 81 -48.15 8.08 3.08
CA VAL A 81 -46.92 7.32 3.31
C VAL A 81 -45.90 7.73 2.25
N ASP A 82 -44.71 8.15 2.69
CA ASP A 82 -43.59 8.50 1.83
C ASP A 82 -42.48 7.45 1.96
N ILE A 83 -41.97 6.97 0.82
CA ILE A 83 -40.84 6.02 0.77
C ILE A 83 -39.57 6.82 0.53
N GLU A 84 -38.85 7.13 1.61
CA GLU A 84 -37.62 7.92 1.56
C GLU A 84 -36.47 7.16 0.90
N ARG A 85 -36.40 5.84 1.12
CA ARG A 85 -35.43 4.93 0.50
C ARG A 85 -36.13 3.63 0.15
N ALA A 86 -36.24 3.34 -1.14
CA ALA A 86 -36.69 2.05 -1.63
C ALA A 86 -35.66 0.95 -1.31
N PRO A 87 -36.08 -0.32 -1.19
CA PRO A 87 -35.17 -1.42 -0.96
C PRO A 87 -34.18 -1.59 -2.11
N ALA A 88 -32.93 -1.92 -1.76
CA ALA A 88 -31.89 -2.20 -2.74
C ALA A 88 -32.09 -3.58 -3.38
N LEU A 89 -31.44 -3.82 -4.53
CA LEU A 89 -31.39 -5.15 -5.13
C LEU A 89 -30.79 -6.14 -4.13
N ALA A 90 -31.56 -7.15 -3.74
CA ALA A 90 -31.05 -8.24 -2.93
C ALA A 90 -30.63 -9.41 -3.81
N LYS A 91 -29.40 -9.91 -3.56
CA LYS A 91 -28.85 -11.12 -4.16
C LYS A 91 -28.74 -12.18 -3.08
N GLY A 92 -29.39 -13.32 -3.27
CA GLY A 92 -29.32 -14.45 -2.33
C GLY A 92 -29.03 -15.74 -3.05
N ASN A 93 -28.18 -16.58 -2.45
CA ASN A 93 -27.98 -17.93 -2.93
C ASN A 93 -29.22 -18.78 -2.69
N PRO A 94 -29.48 -19.81 -3.52
CA PRO A 94 -30.41 -20.87 -3.16
C PRO A 94 -30.06 -21.43 -1.77
N ARG A 95 -31.05 -21.44 -0.87
CA ARG A 95 -30.99 -21.89 0.54
C ARG A 95 -30.36 -20.92 1.54
N GLU A 96 -29.99 -19.71 1.13
CA GLU A 96 -29.60 -18.62 2.03
C GLU A 96 -30.64 -17.49 2.02
N ALA A 97 -30.58 -16.67 3.07
CA ALA A 97 -31.37 -15.46 3.17
C ALA A 97 -30.69 -14.31 2.41
N ALA A 98 -31.44 -13.52 1.64
CA ALA A 98 -30.99 -12.24 1.12
C ALA A 98 -31.64 -11.10 1.89
N ASP A 99 -30.85 -10.11 2.29
CA ASP A 99 -31.33 -9.02 3.13
C ASP A 99 -31.33 -7.68 2.38
N SER A 100 -32.27 -6.83 2.73
CA SER A 100 -32.29 -5.41 2.36
C SER A 100 -32.97 -4.64 3.48
N ASP A 101 -32.96 -3.31 3.40
CA ASP A 101 -33.80 -2.46 4.23
C ASP A 101 -34.55 -1.46 3.35
N PHE A 102 -35.62 -0.88 3.88
CA PHE A 102 -36.23 0.29 3.29
C PHE A 102 -36.67 1.27 4.37
N ARG A 103 -36.74 2.55 4.00
CA ARG A 103 -37.02 3.65 4.93
C ARG A 103 -38.24 4.42 4.45
N TRP A 104 -39.18 4.63 5.36
CA TRP A 104 -40.46 5.25 5.08
C TRP A 104 -40.93 6.16 6.22
N ARG A 105 -41.92 7.01 5.93
CA ARG A 105 -42.49 7.96 6.89
C ARG A 105 -43.99 8.11 6.67
N ALA A 106 -44.76 8.12 7.76
CA ALA A 106 -46.17 8.49 7.74
C ALA A 106 -46.34 9.99 8.03
N THR A 107 -47.17 10.69 7.25
CA THR A 107 -47.39 12.13 7.38
C THR A 107 -48.89 12.44 7.35
N SER A 108 -49.33 13.49 8.06
CA SER A 108 -50.70 14.03 7.96
C SER A 108 -50.68 15.55 8.11
N SER A 109 -51.80 16.20 7.78
CA SER A 109 -51.94 17.64 7.97
C SER A 109 -52.26 18.09 9.40
N TRP A 110 -52.36 17.15 10.36
CA TRP A 110 -52.54 17.47 11.78
C TRP A 110 -51.24 17.24 12.54
N ASP A 111 -50.72 18.30 13.17
CA ASP A 111 -49.59 18.20 14.08
C ASP A 111 -50.00 17.41 15.34
N GLY A 112 -49.22 16.37 15.69
CA GLY A 112 -49.34 15.67 16.97
C GLY A 112 -50.39 14.57 17.05
N GLN A 113 -50.71 13.88 15.95
CA GLN A 113 -51.65 12.73 15.94
C GLN A 113 -51.23 11.52 16.79
N GLY A 114 -50.02 11.53 17.38
CA GLY A 114 -49.47 10.39 18.12
C GLY A 114 -49.18 9.21 17.20
N ALA A 115 -48.82 8.08 17.79
CA ALA A 115 -48.48 6.89 17.03
C ALA A 115 -49.70 6.28 16.32
N VAL A 116 -49.55 5.94 15.05
CA VAL A 116 -50.57 5.27 14.22
C VAL A 116 -50.17 3.82 13.95
N PRO A 117 -51.13 2.87 13.92
CA PRO A 117 -50.80 1.48 13.67
C PRO A 117 -50.39 1.27 12.21
N TYR A 118 -49.39 0.43 12.00
CA TYR A 118 -49.01 -0.06 10.68
C TYR A 118 -48.86 -1.58 10.64
N SER A 119 -48.97 -2.12 9.43
CA SER A 119 -48.61 -3.51 9.14
C SER A 119 -47.98 -3.61 7.76
N ILE A 120 -47.08 -4.58 7.60
CA ILE A 120 -46.36 -4.86 6.37
C ILE A 120 -46.63 -6.31 6.02
N ARG A 121 -47.15 -6.55 4.82
CA ARG A 121 -47.36 -7.88 4.27
C ARG A 121 -46.65 -8.00 2.93
N SER A 122 -46.22 -9.20 2.60
CA SER A 122 -45.67 -9.52 1.28
C SER A 122 -46.62 -10.41 0.51
N ASP A 123 -46.58 -10.31 -0.82
CA ASP A 123 -47.24 -11.22 -1.74
C ASP A 123 -46.59 -12.62 -1.79
N ARG A 124 -45.35 -12.78 -1.30
CA ARG A 124 -44.66 -14.08 -1.21
C ARG A 124 -44.39 -14.51 0.23
N SER A 125 -44.52 -15.81 0.46
CA SER A 125 -44.36 -16.42 1.79
C SER A 125 -42.92 -16.55 2.25
N GLU A 126 -41.98 -16.44 1.31
CA GLU A 126 -40.54 -16.53 1.52
C GLU A 126 -39.93 -15.20 1.99
N LEU A 127 -40.74 -14.14 2.06
CA LEU A 127 -40.35 -12.77 2.40
C LEU A 127 -40.82 -12.42 3.80
N THR A 128 -39.92 -11.89 4.62
CA THR A 128 -40.22 -11.39 5.96
C THR A 128 -39.76 -9.95 6.11
N ALA A 129 -40.58 -9.14 6.77
CA ALA A 129 -40.25 -7.77 7.16
C ALA A 129 -40.14 -7.71 8.68
N THR A 130 -39.15 -7.00 9.21
CA THR A 130 -38.95 -6.83 10.65
C THR A 130 -38.68 -5.36 10.98
N PRO A 131 -39.49 -4.73 11.84
CA PRO A 131 -40.82 -5.17 12.31
C PRO A 131 -41.87 -5.22 11.17
N ASN A 132 -42.73 -6.25 11.17
CA ASN A 132 -43.86 -6.34 10.20
C ASN A 132 -45.14 -5.64 10.68
N SER A 133 -45.18 -5.13 11.90
CA SER A 133 -46.32 -4.39 12.45
C SER A 133 -45.90 -3.65 13.73
N GLY A 134 -46.65 -2.62 14.08
CA GLY A 134 -46.43 -1.83 15.27
C GLY A 134 -47.17 -0.50 15.20
N ASP A 135 -46.73 0.46 16.00
CA ASP A 135 -47.18 1.84 15.92
C ASP A 135 -46.00 2.71 15.43
N VAL A 136 -46.27 3.64 14.52
CA VAL A 136 -45.29 4.61 13.99
C VAL A 136 -45.68 6.02 14.42
N GLU A 137 -44.71 6.78 14.93
CA GLU A 137 -44.91 8.20 15.21
C GLU A 137 -44.92 8.99 13.90
N MET A 138 -45.91 9.87 13.77
CA MET A 138 -46.06 10.71 12.58
C MET A 138 -44.84 11.61 12.38
N ASP A 139 -44.50 11.84 11.11
CA ASP A 139 -43.36 12.63 10.63
C ASP A 139 -41.96 12.12 11.04
N GLN A 140 -41.87 10.96 11.70
CA GLN A 140 -40.61 10.30 12.00
C GLN A 140 -40.28 9.20 10.98
N PRO A 141 -39.02 9.12 10.53
CA PRO A 141 -38.58 8.05 9.64
C PRO A 141 -38.54 6.72 10.39
N THR A 142 -39.01 5.66 9.73
CA THR A 142 -38.97 4.27 10.21
C THR A 142 -38.14 3.43 9.24
N GLU A 143 -37.23 2.62 9.78
CA GLU A 143 -36.48 1.62 9.01
C GLU A 143 -37.11 0.25 9.21
N THR A 144 -37.20 -0.51 8.13
CA THR A 144 -37.71 -1.88 8.13
C THR A 144 -36.72 -2.77 7.43
N GLU A 145 -36.27 -3.81 8.12
CA GLU A 145 -35.41 -4.85 7.56
C GLU A 145 -36.27 -5.84 6.77
N LEU A 146 -35.76 -6.27 5.62
CA LEU A 146 -36.37 -7.24 4.71
C LEU A 146 -35.44 -8.42 4.58
N GLU A 147 -36.00 -9.63 4.64
CA GLU A 147 -35.28 -10.89 4.48
C GLU A 147 -36.06 -11.77 3.49
N VAL A 148 -35.36 -12.40 2.54
CA VAL A 148 -35.94 -13.38 1.60
C VAL A 148 -35.21 -14.70 1.63
N SER A 149 -35.93 -15.80 1.85
CA SER A 149 -35.38 -17.16 1.74
C SER A 149 -35.39 -17.64 0.30
N CYS A 150 -34.26 -17.56 -0.40
CA CYS A 150 -34.13 -18.07 -1.76
C CYS A 150 -34.20 -19.61 -1.77
N ARG A 151 -35.06 -20.22 -2.61
CA ARG A 151 -35.17 -21.70 -2.72
C ARG A 151 -34.67 -22.24 -4.05
N ASP A 152 -34.98 -21.53 -5.13
CA ASP A 152 -34.62 -21.88 -6.50
C ASP A 152 -33.95 -20.67 -7.18
N GLN A 153 -33.26 -20.92 -8.30
CA GLN A 153 -32.73 -19.85 -9.14
C GLN A 153 -33.88 -19.11 -9.85
N GLU A 154 -34.26 -17.94 -9.36
CA GLU A 154 -35.33 -17.12 -9.91
C GLU A 154 -35.00 -15.63 -9.72
N ARG A 155 -35.28 -14.81 -10.74
CA ARG A 155 -35.38 -13.35 -10.57
C ARG A 155 -36.84 -13.00 -10.51
N PHE A 156 -37.24 -12.27 -9.48
CA PHE A 156 -38.61 -11.80 -9.33
C PHE A 156 -38.65 -10.42 -8.69
N GLU A 157 -39.71 -9.69 -8.97
CA GLU A 157 -40.05 -8.47 -8.27
C GLU A 157 -41.06 -8.86 -7.19
N ALA A 158 -40.70 -8.60 -5.93
CA ALA A 158 -41.55 -8.80 -4.78
C ALA A 158 -42.37 -7.54 -4.50
N GLU A 159 -43.60 -7.72 -4.07
CA GLU A 159 -44.49 -6.62 -3.73
C GLU A 159 -44.75 -6.62 -2.22
N LEU A 160 -44.29 -5.57 -1.55
CA LEU A 160 -44.58 -5.32 -0.14
C LEU A 160 -45.76 -4.34 -0.05
N VAL A 161 -46.77 -4.70 0.70
CA VAL A 161 -47.91 -3.83 0.99
C VAL A 161 -47.76 -3.30 2.40
N LEU A 162 -47.40 -2.03 2.50
CA LEU A 162 -47.35 -1.26 3.74
C LEU A 162 -48.71 -0.60 3.97
N GLU A 163 -49.40 -1.01 5.03
CA GLU A 163 -50.68 -0.47 5.44
C GLU A 163 -50.51 0.38 6.69
N VAL A 164 -50.83 1.67 6.63
CA VAL A 164 -50.72 2.64 7.76
C VAL A 164 -52.07 3.33 7.96
N ASP A 165 -52.69 3.16 9.12
CA ASP A 165 -54.05 3.66 9.43
C ASP A 165 -55.08 3.37 8.31
N GLY A 166 -54.99 2.18 7.68
CA GLY A 166 -55.87 1.74 6.60
C GLY A 166 -55.51 2.25 5.19
N VAL A 167 -54.44 3.04 5.05
CA VAL A 167 -53.89 3.45 3.75
C VAL A 167 -52.84 2.45 3.30
N SER A 168 -53.00 1.91 2.09
CA SER A 168 -52.14 0.88 1.52
C SER A 168 -51.18 1.48 0.49
N THR A 169 -49.88 1.22 0.66
CA THR A 169 -48.80 1.61 -0.26
C THR A 169 -48.04 0.37 -0.72
N GLU A 170 -47.87 0.23 -2.03
CA GLU A 170 -47.10 -0.86 -2.64
C GLU A 170 -45.63 -0.42 -2.76
N VAL A 171 -44.71 -1.29 -2.31
CA VAL A 171 -43.25 -1.09 -2.38
C VAL A 171 -42.67 -2.28 -3.14
N GLY A 172 -42.17 -2.01 -4.35
CA GLY A 172 -41.50 -3.01 -5.17
C GLY A 172 -40.08 -3.29 -4.69
N TRP A 173 -39.67 -4.55 -4.71
CA TRP A 173 -38.33 -5.02 -4.37
C TRP A 173 -37.82 -6.02 -5.43
N ASP A 174 -36.81 -5.65 -6.22
CA ASP A 174 -36.17 -6.56 -7.18
C ASP A 174 -35.28 -7.54 -6.41
N VAL A 175 -35.61 -8.82 -6.47
CA VAL A 175 -34.87 -9.91 -5.82
C VAL A 175 -34.29 -10.82 -6.89
N ARG A 176 -32.99 -11.10 -6.78
CA ARG A 176 -32.31 -12.10 -7.60
C ARG A 176 -31.84 -13.25 -6.72
N CYS A 177 -32.58 -14.35 -6.76
CA CYS A 177 -32.10 -15.63 -6.29
C CYS A 177 -31.31 -16.27 -7.43
N GLN A 178 -30.00 -16.03 -7.48
CA GLN A 178 -29.10 -16.69 -8.43
C GLN A 178 -28.06 -17.44 -7.62
N ALA A 179 -27.59 -18.57 -8.14
CA ALA A 179 -26.32 -19.12 -7.68
C ALA A 179 -25.29 -18.00 -7.76
N GLY A 180 -24.59 -17.72 -6.67
CA GLY A 180 -23.41 -16.88 -6.72
C GLY A 180 -22.39 -17.42 -7.72
N ASP A 181 -21.43 -16.60 -8.07
CA ASP A 181 -20.23 -17.04 -8.78
C ASP A 181 -19.07 -16.47 -7.97
N ALA A 182 -18.21 -17.33 -7.46
CA ALA A 182 -16.91 -16.98 -6.93
C ALA A 182 -15.85 -17.39 -7.94
N ARG A 183 -14.90 -16.50 -8.18
CA ARG A 183 -13.81 -16.78 -9.12
C ARG A 183 -12.57 -16.01 -8.76
N MET A 184 -11.42 -16.62 -9.03
CA MET A 184 -10.15 -15.90 -8.99
C MET A 184 -10.04 -14.94 -10.15
N THR A 185 -9.77 -13.66 -9.84
CA THR A 185 -9.62 -12.61 -10.86
C THR A 185 -8.18 -12.14 -11.00
N ARG A 186 -7.39 -12.25 -9.94
CA ARG A 186 -6.00 -11.77 -9.92
C ARG A 186 -5.14 -12.54 -8.93
N ILE A 187 -3.91 -12.85 -9.34
CA ILE A 187 -2.85 -13.36 -8.45
C ILE A 187 -1.60 -12.53 -8.67
N GLN A 188 -0.97 -12.03 -7.61
CA GLN A 188 0.22 -11.19 -7.68
C GLN A 188 1.30 -11.70 -6.72
N LEU A 189 2.53 -11.78 -7.22
CA LEU A 189 3.69 -12.27 -6.50
C LEU A 189 4.63 -11.11 -6.16
N PHE A 190 5.01 -10.99 -4.89
CA PHE A 190 5.84 -9.91 -4.37
C PHE A 190 7.09 -10.44 -3.67
N GLN A 191 8.19 -9.72 -3.82
CA GLN A 191 9.43 -9.94 -3.06
C GLN A 191 10.00 -8.57 -2.63
N GLY A 192 9.16 -7.78 -1.98
CA GLY A 192 9.25 -6.32 -2.00
C GLY A 192 8.43 -5.82 -3.20
N VAL A 193 9.07 -5.65 -4.35
CA VAL A 193 8.38 -5.26 -5.59
C VAL A 193 7.51 -6.38 -6.15
N MET A 194 6.51 -6.03 -6.96
CA MET A 194 5.74 -7.02 -7.72
C MET A 194 6.62 -7.66 -8.80
N THR A 195 6.85 -8.96 -8.67
CA THR A 195 7.72 -9.72 -9.59
C THR A 195 6.93 -10.35 -10.72
N TRP A 196 5.68 -10.76 -10.45
CA TRP A 196 4.81 -11.44 -11.41
C TRP A 196 3.35 -11.18 -11.08
N GLU A 197 2.50 -11.19 -12.11
CA GLU A 197 1.05 -11.18 -11.93
C GLU A 197 0.36 -12.10 -12.93
N TRP A 198 -0.80 -12.59 -12.54
CA TRP A 198 -1.81 -13.15 -13.42
C TRP A 198 -3.12 -12.40 -13.21
N ASN A 199 -3.79 -12.11 -14.31
CA ASN A 199 -5.13 -11.54 -14.32
C ASN A 199 -6.00 -12.37 -15.26
N GLU A 200 -7.25 -12.62 -14.88
CA GLU A 200 -8.19 -13.42 -15.67
C GLU A 200 -8.32 -12.91 -17.13
N ARG A 201 -8.24 -11.59 -17.33
CA ARG A 201 -8.43 -10.95 -18.65
C ARG A 201 -7.14 -10.85 -19.45
N THR A 202 -6.02 -10.58 -18.80
CA THR A 202 -4.75 -10.28 -19.49
C THR A 202 -3.74 -11.43 -19.44
N GLY A 203 -4.03 -12.49 -18.70
CA GLY A 203 -3.13 -13.61 -18.49
C GLY A 203 -1.96 -13.26 -17.57
N SER A 204 -0.85 -14.00 -17.72
CA SER A 204 0.33 -13.86 -16.87
C SER A 204 1.37 -12.90 -17.44
N VAL A 205 1.96 -12.07 -16.59
CA VAL A 205 3.06 -11.15 -16.92
C VAL A 205 4.15 -11.27 -15.86
N GLN A 206 5.39 -11.49 -16.30
CA GLN A 206 6.57 -11.38 -15.43
C GLN A 206 7.10 -9.94 -15.54
N HIS A 207 7.21 -9.25 -14.41
CA HIS A 207 7.73 -7.88 -14.34
C HIS A 207 9.22 -7.87 -13.98
N VAL A 208 9.59 -8.61 -12.94
CA VAL A 208 10.98 -8.74 -12.45
C VAL A 208 11.25 -10.19 -12.12
N ARG A 209 12.46 -10.71 -12.38
CA ARG A 209 12.79 -12.10 -12.02
C ARG A 209 12.85 -12.24 -10.49
N GLY A 210 12.17 -13.24 -9.94
CA GLY A 210 12.25 -13.50 -8.50
C GLY A 210 13.57 -14.15 -8.07
N VAL A 211 13.88 -14.02 -6.79
CA VAL A 211 15.09 -14.49 -6.12
C VAL A 211 14.74 -15.66 -5.20
N ALA A 212 15.47 -16.77 -5.34
CA ALA A 212 15.26 -17.92 -4.46
C ALA A 212 15.77 -17.67 -3.04
N GLY A 213 15.01 -18.12 -2.03
CA GLY A 213 15.35 -17.97 -0.61
C GLY A 213 15.16 -16.55 -0.08
N ARG A 214 14.25 -15.79 -0.69
CA ARG A 214 13.81 -14.46 -0.26
C ARG A 214 12.37 -14.55 0.22
N GLN A 215 11.99 -13.72 1.19
CA GLN A 215 10.60 -13.61 1.60
C GLN A 215 9.72 -13.29 0.39
N THR A 216 8.62 -14.03 0.26
CA THR A 216 7.78 -13.99 -0.93
C THR A 216 6.33 -13.97 -0.50
N ALA A 217 5.59 -12.96 -0.91
CA ALA A 217 4.16 -12.87 -0.66
C ALA A 217 3.37 -13.12 -1.95
N VAL A 218 2.23 -13.80 -1.84
CA VAL A 218 1.27 -13.94 -2.93
C VAL A 218 -0.06 -13.33 -2.51
N ALA A 219 -0.52 -12.32 -3.24
CA ALA A 219 -1.86 -11.77 -3.09
C ALA A 219 -2.80 -12.42 -4.10
N VAL A 220 -3.93 -12.96 -3.63
CA VAL A 220 -4.97 -13.59 -4.45
C VAL A 220 -6.25 -12.82 -4.25
N ALA A 221 -6.79 -12.27 -5.34
CA ALA A 221 -8.08 -11.60 -5.33
C ALA A 221 -9.14 -12.48 -5.99
N ILE A 222 -10.25 -12.63 -5.30
CA ILE A 222 -11.45 -13.32 -5.75
C ILE A 222 -12.59 -12.33 -5.84
N THR A 223 -13.44 -12.48 -6.86
CA THR A 223 -14.74 -11.80 -6.90
C THR A 223 -15.81 -12.81 -6.57
N HIS A 224 -16.80 -12.39 -5.79
CA HIS A 224 -17.93 -13.24 -5.39
C HIS A 224 -19.21 -12.41 -5.22
N GLU A 225 -20.37 -13.06 -5.32
CA GLU A 225 -21.67 -12.36 -5.26
C GLU A 225 -22.33 -12.40 -3.87
N THR A 226 -21.63 -12.93 -2.86
CA THR A 226 -22.17 -13.21 -1.53
C THR A 226 -21.54 -12.33 -0.47
N SER A 227 -22.26 -12.03 0.61
CA SER A 227 -21.68 -11.31 1.75
C SER A 227 -20.71 -12.18 2.56
N THR A 228 -20.92 -13.50 2.56
CA THR A 228 -19.99 -14.48 3.12
C THR A 228 -18.84 -14.70 2.14
N VAL A 229 -17.60 -14.57 2.62
CA VAL A 229 -16.40 -14.83 1.82
C VAL A 229 -16.32 -16.33 1.51
N PRO A 230 -16.27 -16.74 0.24
CA PRO A 230 -16.05 -18.13 -0.16
C PRO A 230 -14.72 -18.66 0.41
N ASP A 231 -14.65 -19.97 0.66
CA ASP A 231 -13.39 -20.55 1.13
C ASP A 231 -12.30 -20.32 0.08
N LEU A 232 -11.13 -19.84 0.49
CA LEU A 232 -10.00 -19.59 -0.38
C LEU A 232 -8.78 -20.25 0.24
N ARG A 233 -8.44 -21.42 -0.31
CA ARG A 233 -7.36 -22.28 0.14
C ARG A 233 -6.15 -22.13 -0.75
N ALA A 234 -4.98 -22.17 -0.15
CA ALA A 234 -3.71 -22.19 -0.84
C ALA A 234 -2.92 -23.44 -0.43
N GLN A 235 -2.39 -24.17 -1.41
CA GLN A 235 -1.68 -25.44 -1.24
C GLN A 235 -0.33 -25.39 -1.94
N ALA A 236 0.72 -25.84 -1.26
CA ALA A 236 2.05 -25.95 -1.86
C ALA A 236 2.32 -27.39 -2.31
N GLU A 237 2.87 -27.53 -3.51
CA GLU A 237 3.23 -28.81 -4.11
C GLU A 237 4.56 -28.73 -4.83
N ASP A 238 5.20 -29.88 -5.06
CA ASP A 238 6.38 -29.98 -5.91
C ASP A 238 6.02 -30.28 -7.39
N VAL A 239 7.05 -30.47 -8.21
CA VAL A 239 6.92 -30.80 -9.65
C VAL A 239 6.39 -32.21 -9.92
N GLU A 240 6.45 -33.11 -8.94
CA GLU A 240 5.88 -34.46 -8.99
C GLU A 240 4.44 -34.49 -8.46
N GLU A 241 3.88 -33.32 -8.14
CA GLU A 241 2.55 -33.13 -7.55
C GLU A 241 2.44 -33.69 -6.12
N GLU A 242 3.57 -33.85 -5.42
CA GLU A 242 3.59 -34.18 -4.00
C GLU A 242 3.21 -32.95 -3.18
N VAL A 243 2.25 -33.12 -2.27
CA VAL A 243 1.78 -32.05 -1.39
C VAL A 243 2.82 -31.76 -0.33
N LEU A 244 3.42 -30.57 -0.40
CA LEU A 244 4.39 -30.08 0.58
C LEU A 244 3.70 -29.44 1.78
N GLN A 245 2.59 -28.75 1.54
CA GLN A 245 1.77 -28.11 2.56
C GLN A 245 0.31 -28.08 2.10
N GLU A 246 -0.58 -28.71 2.88
CA GLU A 246 -2.01 -28.85 2.53
C GLU A 246 -2.78 -27.54 2.62
N SER A 247 -2.42 -26.65 3.54
CA SER A 247 -3.09 -25.35 3.70
C SER A 247 -2.10 -24.30 4.19
N LEU A 248 -2.03 -23.17 3.48
CA LEU A 248 -1.29 -21.98 3.86
C LEU A 248 -2.25 -20.98 4.51
N GLU A 249 -1.86 -20.43 5.65
CA GLU A 249 -2.62 -19.39 6.33
C GLU A 249 -2.38 -18.03 5.65
N SER A 250 -3.44 -17.25 5.48
CA SER A 250 -3.33 -15.88 4.99
C SER A 250 -2.84 -14.97 6.12
N ILE A 251 -1.83 -14.15 5.83
CA ILE A 251 -1.33 -13.11 6.75
C ILE A 251 -2.19 -11.84 6.69
N ARG A 252 -2.95 -11.64 5.62
CA ARG A 252 -3.88 -10.52 5.46
C ARG A 252 -5.10 -10.93 4.66
N GLU A 253 -6.26 -10.39 5.03
CA GLU A 253 -7.51 -10.48 4.28
C GLU A 253 -8.19 -9.11 4.24
N GLU A 254 -8.68 -8.71 3.07
CA GLU A 254 -9.46 -7.49 2.90
C GLU A 254 -10.63 -7.74 1.94
N THR A 255 -11.84 -7.36 2.36
CA THR A 255 -13.06 -7.55 1.58
C THR A 255 -13.72 -6.20 1.30
N THR A 256 -14.04 -5.94 0.04
CA THR A 256 -14.64 -4.69 -0.44
C THR A 256 -15.83 -4.96 -1.35
N VAL A 257 -16.80 -4.04 -1.38
CA VAL A 257 -17.95 -4.09 -2.31
C VAL A 257 -17.68 -3.16 -3.47
N THR A 258 -17.77 -3.67 -4.69
CA THR A 258 -17.65 -2.87 -5.91
C THR A 258 -18.87 -1.98 -6.12
N GLY A 259 -18.75 -0.92 -6.92
CA GLY A 259 -19.91 -0.08 -7.28
C GLY A 259 -21.05 -0.82 -8.01
N SER A 260 -20.78 -2.03 -8.52
CA SER A 260 -21.77 -2.95 -9.10
C SER A 260 -22.46 -3.87 -8.08
N GLY A 261 -22.07 -3.83 -6.80
CA GLY A 261 -22.59 -4.71 -5.76
C GLY A 261 -22.00 -6.13 -5.79
N GLU A 262 -20.91 -6.37 -6.52
CA GLU A 262 -20.10 -7.60 -6.44
C GLU A 262 -19.05 -7.42 -5.35
N TRP A 263 -18.80 -8.45 -4.55
CA TRP A 263 -17.79 -8.44 -3.51
C TRP A 263 -16.43 -8.83 -4.09
N THR A 264 -15.36 -8.26 -3.55
CA THR A 264 -13.97 -8.62 -3.87
C THR A 264 -13.24 -8.87 -2.58
N THR A 265 -12.67 -10.06 -2.42
CA THR A 265 -11.81 -10.41 -1.30
C THR A 265 -10.39 -10.65 -1.78
N GLU A 266 -9.42 -9.99 -1.16
CA GLU A 266 -8.00 -10.21 -1.40
C GLU A 266 -7.33 -10.82 -0.16
N ARG A 267 -6.72 -12.01 -0.33
CA ARG A 267 -5.89 -12.65 0.69
C ARG A 267 -4.42 -12.58 0.32
N VAL A 268 -3.56 -12.36 1.29
CA VAL A 268 -2.10 -12.42 1.12
C VAL A 268 -1.53 -13.59 1.89
N TYR A 269 -0.64 -14.36 1.28
CA TYR A 269 0.02 -15.53 1.85
C TYR A 269 1.54 -15.32 1.84
N ASP A 270 2.24 -15.66 2.92
CA ASP A 270 3.69 -15.83 2.89
C ASP A 270 4.03 -17.22 2.34
N VAL A 271 4.78 -17.24 1.24
CA VAL A 271 5.18 -18.47 0.53
C VAL A 271 6.70 -18.55 0.37
N GLY A 272 7.47 -17.77 1.13
CA GLY A 272 8.93 -17.69 1.00
C GLY A 272 9.63 -19.05 1.01
N ASP A 273 9.24 -19.93 1.94
CA ASP A 273 9.81 -21.28 2.08
C ASP A 273 9.49 -22.20 0.90
N TYR A 274 8.40 -21.90 0.18
CA TYR A 274 7.95 -22.68 -0.98
C TYR A 274 8.39 -22.06 -2.31
N TYR A 275 9.04 -20.89 -2.32
CA TYR A 275 9.50 -20.23 -3.54
C TYR A 275 10.77 -20.89 -4.11
N LEU A 276 10.59 -22.09 -4.65
CA LEU A 276 11.63 -22.88 -5.30
C LEU A 276 11.24 -23.20 -6.76
N PRO A 277 12.22 -23.32 -7.69
CA PRO A 277 11.96 -23.67 -9.09
C PRO A 277 11.16 -24.97 -9.30
N SER A 278 11.23 -25.88 -8.33
CA SER A 278 10.58 -27.18 -8.35
C SER A 278 9.21 -27.18 -7.66
N HIS A 279 8.70 -26.04 -7.22
CA HIS A 279 7.42 -25.95 -6.51
C HIS A 279 6.37 -25.17 -7.29
N ARG A 280 5.10 -25.42 -6.96
CA ARG A 280 3.93 -24.66 -7.40
C ARG A 280 3.02 -24.40 -6.21
N ILE A 281 2.29 -23.28 -6.24
CA ILE A 281 1.18 -23.04 -5.32
C ILE A 281 -0.11 -23.14 -6.09
N GLN A 282 -1.03 -23.97 -5.61
CA GLN A 282 -2.39 -24.04 -6.10
C GLN A 282 -3.29 -23.22 -5.19
N PHE A 283 -4.23 -22.51 -5.79
CA PHE A 283 -5.27 -21.76 -5.11
C PHE A 283 -6.62 -22.33 -5.52
N PHE A 284 -7.48 -22.52 -4.53
CA PHE A 284 -8.82 -23.05 -4.72
C PHE A 284 -9.80 -22.10 -4.06
N VAL A 285 -10.82 -21.69 -4.81
CA VAL A 285 -12.00 -20.98 -4.34
C VAL A 285 -13.11 -22.01 -4.23
N ASP A 286 -13.77 -22.05 -3.08
CA ASP A 286 -14.89 -22.93 -2.82
C ASP A 286 -14.67 -24.40 -3.23
N GLU A 287 -13.52 -24.97 -2.85
CA GLU A 287 -13.14 -26.36 -3.21
C GLU A 287 -14.20 -27.41 -2.79
N ASP A 288 -14.87 -27.14 -1.66
CA ASP A 288 -15.90 -28.01 -1.10
C ASP A 288 -17.29 -27.83 -1.76
N ASN A 289 -17.42 -26.90 -2.73
CA ASN A 289 -18.67 -26.55 -3.40
C ASN A 289 -19.77 -26.22 -2.37
N ARG A 290 -19.44 -25.31 -1.44
CA ARG A 290 -20.38 -24.83 -0.42
C ARG A 290 -21.22 -23.67 -0.96
N LEU A 291 -20.67 -22.92 -1.91
CA LEU A 291 -21.40 -21.95 -2.70
C LEU A 291 -22.02 -22.69 -3.89
N ASP A 292 -23.35 -22.69 -4.00
CA ASP A 292 -23.99 -23.22 -5.20
C ASP A 292 -23.64 -22.29 -6.37
N GLU A 293 -22.74 -22.70 -7.27
CA GLU A 293 -22.29 -21.92 -8.43
C GLU A 293 -22.79 -22.50 -9.76
N THR A 294 -22.85 -21.66 -10.80
CA THR A 294 -23.15 -22.15 -12.17
C THR A 294 -21.91 -22.63 -12.92
N ARG A 295 -20.72 -22.24 -12.44
CA ARG A 295 -19.45 -22.50 -13.07
C ARG A 295 -18.45 -22.86 -11.97
N GLU A 296 -17.88 -24.05 -12.09
CA GLU A 296 -16.96 -24.64 -11.10
C GLU A 296 -15.54 -24.79 -11.67
N ASP A 297 -15.37 -24.59 -12.99
CA ASP A 297 -14.09 -24.75 -13.68
C ASP A 297 -13.17 -23.52 -13.55
N ASN A 298 -13.67 -22.44 -12.95
CA ASN A 298 -13.00 -21.19 -12.60
C ASN A 298 -12.54 -21.13 -11.13
N ASN A 299 -12.79 -22.18 -10.36
CA ASN A 299 -12.52 -22.25 -8.92
C ASN A 299 -11.09 -22.63 -8.58
N ALA A 300 -10.34 -23.16 -9.54
CA ALA A 300 -8.95 -23.55 -9.32
C ALA A 300 -8.02 -22.77 -10.25
N GLN A 301 -6.95 -22.23 -9.67
CA GLN A 301 -5.87 -21.61 -10.42
C GLN A 301 -4.55 -21.94 -9.74
N TRP A 302 -3.50 -22.18 -10.53
CA TRP A 302 -2.19 -22.46 -9.99
C TRP A 302 -1.16 -21.43 -10.45
N VAL A 303 -0.19 -21.19 -9.59
CA VAL A 303 1.02 -20.42 -9.88
C VAL A 303 2.19 -21.38 -9.90
N ARG A 304 2.84 -21.52 -11.06
CA ARG A 304 4.18 -22.10 -11.11
C ARG A 304 5.16 -20.98 -10.87
N PHE A 305 6.02 -21.16 -9.87
CA PHE A 305 7.12 -20.23 -9.69
C PHE A 305 8.13 -20.43 -10.82
N GLY A 306 8.27 -19.39 -11.64
CA GLY A 306 9.27 -19.36 -12.70
C GLY A 306 10.67 -19.29 -12.11
N GLY A 307 11.24 -20.44 -11.76
CA GLY A 307 12.69 -20.65 -11.62
C GLY A 307 13.45 -19.57 -10.88
N GLY A 308 12.99 -19.20 -9.66
CA GLY A 308 13.61 -18.19 -8.81
C GLY A 308 15.13 -18.28 -8.86
N ARG A 309 15.80 -17.16 -9.15
CA ARG A 309 17.23 -17.17 -9.41
C ARG A 309 17.98 -17.27 -8.10
N GLN A 310 18.84 -18.27 -7.99
CA GLN A 310 19.77 -18.33 -6.87
C GLN A 310 20.88 -17.30 -7.09
N LEU A 311 20.91 -16.29 -6.22
CA LEU A 311 21.97 -15.29 -6.15
C LEU A 311 23.15 -15.78 -5.28
N PRO A 312 24.34 -15.19 -5.43
CA PRO A 312 25.43 -15.38 -4.48
C PRO A 312 24.99 -15.02 -3.06
N THR A 313 25.57 -15.64 -2.04
CA THR A 313 25.32 -15.23 -0.66
C THR A 313 25.84 -13.81 -0.45
N LEU A 314 25.01 -12.89 0.06
CA LEU A 314 25.49 -11.58 0.50
C LEU A 314 26.27 -11.74 1.80
N LYS A 315 27.59 -11.63 1.75
CA LYS A 315 28.46 -11.73 2.94
C LYS A 315 28.82 -10.34 3.42
N ILE A 316 28.35 -9.97 4.60
CA ILE A 316 28.56 -8.62 5.15
C ILE A 316 29.17 -8.68 6.54
N VAL A 317 30.16 -7.83 6.77
CA VAL A 317 30.84 -7.67 8.05
C VAL A 317 30.59 -6.26 8.55
N PHE A 318 29.86 -6.16 9.65
CA PHE A 318 29.60 -4.90 10.32
C PHE A 318 30.73 -4.59 11.31
N PHE A 319 31.38 -3.44 11.15
CA PHE A 319 32.50 -3.02 11.97
C PHE A 319 32.08 -1.89 12.92
N PRO A 320 32.14 -2.09 14.24
CA PRO A 320 32.06 -1.00 15.19
C PRO A 320 33.36 -0.20 15.13
N ILE A 321 33.30 1.08 14.78
CA ILE A 321 34.49 1.93 14.62
C ILE A 321 34.54 2.94 15.76
N ARG A 322 35.61 2.84 16.55
CA ARG A 322 35.91 3.77 17.64
C ARG A 322 36.59 5.01 17.07
N THR A 323 36.00 6.17 17.32
CA THR A 323 36.52 7.50 16.96
C THR A 323 36.89 8.28 18.23
N ASP A 324 37.36 9.52 18.07
CA ASP A 324 37.57 10.43 19.19
C ASP A 324 36.25 10.96 19.79
N ALA A 325 35.11 10.77 19.11
CA ALA A 325 33.78 11.17 19.60
C ALA A 325 33.27 10.29 20.75
N GLY A 326 33.71 9.03 20.84
CA GLY A 326 33.25 8.15 21.91
C GLY A 326 33.54 6.66 21.74
N ALA A 327 32.84 5.86 22.55
CA ALA A 327 32.79 4.42 22.36
C ALA A 327 32.09 4.10 21.02
N PRO A 328 32.50 3.02 20.32
CA PRO A 328 31.80 2.63 19.12
C PRO A 328 30.36 2.22 19.45
N PRO A 329 29.40 2.45 18.54
CA PRO A 329 28.02 2.00 18.70
C PRO A 329 27.95 0.47 18.85
N ALA A 330 26.93 0.01 19.58
CA ALA A 330 26.55 -1.41 19.57
C ALA A 330 25.94 -1.76 18.20
N ILE A 331 26.18 -2.98 17.73
CA ILE A 331 25.69 -3.45 16.44
C ILE A 331 24.97 -4.78 16.67
N GLU A 332 23.67 -4.78 16.43
CA GLU A 332 22.85 -5.98 16.28
C GLU A 332 22.64 -6.20 14.78
N THR A 333 23.11 -7.33 14.24
CA THR A 333 23.11 -7.52 12.78
C THR A 333 21.70 -7.57 12.20
N ASP A 334 20.73 -8.05 12.95
CA ASP A 334 19.36 -8.25 12.48
C ASP A 334 18.70 -6.88 12.22
N ASP A 335 18.88 -5.91 13.11
CA ASP A 335 18.38 -4.53 12.95
C ASP A 335 18.92 -3.86 11.67
N TYR A 336 20.19 -4.09 11.34
CA TYR A 336 20.82 -3.51 10.15
C TYR A 336 20.43 -4.25 8.87
N MET A 337 20.15 -5.55 8.98
CA MET A 337 19.80 -6.39 7.84
C MET A 337 18.31 -6.36 7.52
N GLU A 338 17.43 -5.94 8.44
CA GLU A 338 15.98 -5.88 8.23
C GLU A 338 15.63 -5.12 6.94
N SER A 339 16.02 -3.84 6.82
CA SER A 339 15.73 -3.05 5.63
C SER A 339 16.46 -3.57 4.37
N VAL A 340 17.64 -4.18 4.53
CA VAL A 340 18.41 -4.76 3.43
C VAL A 340 17.68 -5.95 2.83
N ILE A 341 17.16 -6.83 3.68
CA ILE A 341 16.42 -8.03 3.27
C ILE A 341 15.06 -7.61 2.70
N ASP A 342 14.37 -6.67 3.33
CA ASP A 342 13.05 -6.23 2.86
C ASP A 342 13.10 -5.51 1.50
N LEU A 343 14.13 -4.68 1.27
CA LEU A 343 14.15 -3.76 0.13
C LEU A 343 15.11 -4.17 -0.99
N LEU A 344 16.28 -4.76 -0.73
CA LEU A 344 17.23 -5.09 -1.81
C LEU A 344 17.09 -6.55 -2.24
N PRO A 345 17.40 -6.94 -3.50
CA PRO A 345 17.31 -8.32 -4.00
C PRO A 345 18.34 -9.27 -3.35
N VAL A 346 18.09 -9.60 -2.09
CA VAL A 346 18.90 -10.49 -1.26
C VAL A 346 18.11 -11.76 -1.00
N GLY A 347 18.72 -12.90 -1.34
CA GLY A 347 18.25 -14.22 -0.91
C GLY A 347 19.04 -14.67 0.31
N ARG A 348 20.00 -15.57 0.12
CA ARG A 348 20.92 -15.98 1.18
C ARG A 348 21.85 -14.85 1.58
N HIS A 349 22.07 -14.70 2.88
CA HIS A 349 23.01 -13.74 3.45
C HIS A 349 23.76 -14.35 4.64
N GLU A 350 24.95 -13.80 4.92
CA GLU A 350 25.77 -14.07 6.09
C GLU A 350 26.19 -12.71 6.67
N ALA A 351 25.58 -12.32 7.78
CA ALA A 351 25.91 -11.09 8.50
C ALA A 351 26.67 -11.42 9.78
N ARG A 352 27.73 -10.68 10.08
CA ARG A 352 28.47 -10.82 11.34
C ARG A 352 29.08 -9.51 11.80
N VAL A 353 29.28 -9.39 13.12
CA VAL A 353 30.04 -8.27 13.70
C VAL A 353 31.53 -8.59 13.65
N GLY A 354 32.31 -7.66 13.09
CA GLY A 354 33.77 -7.70 13.08
C GLY A 354 34.39 -7.16 14.38
N ASN A 355 35.71 -7.24 14.48
CA ASN A 355 36.42 -6.63 15.61
C ASN A 355 36.25 -5.11 15.60
N THR A 356 36.23 -4.47 16.77
CA THR A 356 36.24 -3.00 16.83
C THR A 356 37.48 -2.43 16.15
N LEU A 357 37.26 -1.58 15.15
CA LEU A 357 38.32 -0.85 14.48
C LEU A 357 38.58 0.46 15.20
N ARG A 358 39.83 0.93 15.20
CA ARG A 358 40.19 2.21 15.81
C ARG A 358 40.56 3.21 14.74
N PHE A 359 39.77 4.27 14.64
CA PHE A 359 40.03 5.42 13.78
C PHE A 359 40.65 6.54 14.62
N THR A 360 41.85 6.98 14.27
CA THR A 360 42.66 7.91 15.09
C THR A 360 42.70 9.34 14.56
N ASN A 361 41.97 9.64 13.48
CA ASN A 361 41.88 11.00 12.97
C ASN A 361 40.81 11.77 13.74
N ARG A 362 41.08 13.04 14.06
CA ARG A 362 40.20 13.92 14.84
C ARG A 362 38.96 14.38 14.07
N THR A 363 38.99 14.25 12.74
CA THR A 363 37.90 14.65 11.82
C THR A 363 37.19 13.40 11.31
N ALA A 364 36.53 12.66 12.21
CA ALA A 364 35.74 11.48 11.86
C ALA A 364 34.38 11.91 11.32
N ASN A 365 34.20 11.74 10.01
CA ASN A 365 32.95 11.93 9.28
C ASN A 365 32.77 10.79 8.28
N THR A 366 31.60 10.71 7.64
CA THR A 366 31.31 9.62 6.69
C THR A 366 32.39 9.44 5.63
N LYS A 367 32.97 10.53 5.11
CA LYS A 367 34.05 10.45 4.11
C LYS A 367 35.34 9.84 4.67
N THR A 368 35.89 10.39 5.75
CA THR A 368 37.22 9.96 6.25
C THR A 368 37.18 8.55 6.81
N VAL A 369 36.03 8.14 7.36
CA VAL A 369 35.81 6.79 7.85
C VAL A 369 35.59 5.79 6.70
N LEU A 370 34.92 6.20 5.61
CA LEU A 370 34.81 5.38 4.40
C LEU A 370 36.19 5.08 3.80
N ASP A 371 37.06 6.09 3.65
CA ASP A 371 38.42 5.91 3.14
C ASP A 371 39.23 4.94 4.01
N PHE A 372 39.09 5.06 5.34
CA PHE A 372 39.70 4.15 6.30
C PHE A 372 39.18 2.72 6.17
N LEU A 373 37.86 2.53 6.11
CA LEU A 373 37.26 1.21 5.99
C LEU A 373 37.56 0.56 4.65
N HIS A 374 37.67 1.35 3.57
CA HIS A 374 38.03 0.86 2.25
C HIS A 374 39.46 0.29 2.23
N ARG A 375 40.40 0.92 2.93
CA ARG A 375 41.74 0.36 3.15
C ARG A 375 41.68 -0.96 3.91
N GLU A 376 40.89 -1.04 4.98
CA GLU A 376 40.74 -2.27 5.77
C GLU A 376 40.08 -3.40 4.97
N TRP A 377 39.09 -3.08 4.14
CA TRP A 377 38.48 -4.03 3.21
C TRP A 377 39.48 -4.55 2.19
N ASN A 378 40.26 -3.66 1.56
CA ASN A 378 41.24 -4.07 0.58
C ASN A 378 42.29 -4.99 1.22
N ARG A 379 42.73 -4.65 2.44
CA ARG A 379 43.74 -5.42 3.17
C ARG A 379 43.22 -6.77 3.69
N ASN A 380 42.01 -6.85 4.22
CA ASN A 380 41.61 -7.99 5.06
C ASN A 380 40.39 -8.76 4.57
N ALA A 381 39.57 -8.20 3.67
CA ALA A 381 38.35 -8.87 3.25
C ALA A 381 38.64 -10.05 2.31
N GLN A 382 37.84 -11.10 2.45
CA GLN A 382 37.76 -12.23 1.53
C GLN A 382 37.15 -11.80 0.19
N ALA A 383 37.10 -12.75 -0.76
CA ALA A 383 36.35 -12.55 -1.99
C ALA A 383 34.86 -12.36 -1.67
N ALA A 384 34.21 -11.40 -2.35
CA ALA A 384 32.79 -11.08 -2.21
C ALA A 384 32.30 -10.66 -0.80
N GLU A 385 33.20 -10.35 0.14
CA GLU A 385 32.82 -9.76 1.44
C GLU A 385 32.59 -8.24 1.31
N TYR A 386 31.46 -7.79 1.85
CA TYR A 386 31.09 -6.39 2.03
C TYR A 386 31.45 -5.94 3.45
N TYR A 387 31.99 -4.74 3.57
CA TYR A 387 32.37 -4.12 4.84
C TYR A 387 31.44 -2.93 5.11
N TYR A 388 30.82 -2.92 6.29
CA TYR A 388 29.89 -1.88 6.68
C TYR A 388 30.32 -1.27 8.02
N GLY A 389 30.70 0.01 8.04
CA GLY A 389 31.22 0.68 9.22
C GLY A 389 30.17 1.47 9.97
N VAL A 390 30.09 1.29 11.29
CA VAL A 390 29.21 2.09 12.15
C VAL A 390 30.06 2.86 13.14
N PHE A 391 29.89 4.18 13.21
CA PHE A 391 30.75 5.05 14.00
C PHE A 391 29.99 6.26 14.56
N LEU A 392 30.51 6.87 15.62
CA LEU A 392 30.04 8.18 16.08
C LEU A 392 30.87 9.27 15.39
N GLU A 393 30.19 10.22 14.76
CA GLU A 393 30.85 11.37 14.12
C GLU A 393 31.50 12.29 15.15
N SER A 394 32.70 12.79 14.83
CA SER A 394 33.33 13.88 15.59
C SER A 394 33.25 15.22 14.85
N GLU A 395 32.80 15.20 13.59
CA GLU A 395 32.57 16.36 12.73
C GLU A 395 31.41 16.03 11.79
N GLU A 396 30.32 16.78 11.89
CA GLU A 396 29.11 16.57 11.08
C GLU A 396 29.37 16.97 9.63
N ASP A 397 29.15 16.07 8.68
CA ASP A 397 29.21 16.38 7.24
C ASP A 397 27.84 16.38 6.54
N GLY A 398 26.77 16.21 7.31
CA GLY A 398 25.38 16.32 6.88
C GLY A 398 24.82 15.07 6.19
N PHE A 399 25.50 13.93 6.27
CA PHE A 399 25.07 12.68 5.65
C PHE A 399 24.94 11.55 6.66
N CYS A 400 23.82 10.83 6.60
CA CYS A 400 23.59 9.63 7.41
C CYS A 400 24.57 8.50 7.10
N GLY A 401 24.95 8.38 5.83
CA GLY A 401 25.83 7.34 5.34
C GLY A 401 26.60 7.76 4.10
N ARG A 402 27.56 6.92 3.72
CA ARG A 402 28.31 7.06 2.49
C ARG A 402 28.82 5.71 2.02
N ALA A 403 28.87 5.52 0.70
CA ALA A 403 29.27 4.26 0.10
C ALA A 403 30.08 4.45 -1.20
N LEU A 404 30.68 3.35 -1.65
CA LEU A 404 31.29 3.22 -2.97
C LEU A 404 30.25 2.78 -4.02
N ILE A 405 30.30 3.36 -5.22
CA ILE A 405 29.44 3.05 -6.36
C ILE A 405 30.28 2.63 -7.59
N PRO A 406 30.08 1.41 -8.12
CA PRO A 406 29.79 0.22 -7.33
C PRO A 406 30.92 -0.04 -6.32
N GLY A 407 30.69 -0.93 -5.36
CA GLY A 407 31.75 -1.31 -4.44
C GLY A 407 31.28 -2.27 -3.35
N ASN A 408 32.10 -2.45 -2.33
CA ASN A 408 31.83 -3.39 -1.23
C ASN A 408 32.01 -2.72 0.14
N VAL A 409 31.99 -1.39 0.18
CA VAL A 409 32.27 -0.62 1.39
C VAL A 409 31.25 0.49 1.53
N ALA A 410 30.66 0.54 2.71
CA ALA A 410 29.72 1.55 3.14
C ALA A 410 29.97 1.90 4.61
N VAL A 411 29.57 3.10 5.02
CA VAL A 411 29.61 3.55 6.42
C VAL A 411 28.38 4.37 6.75
N GLN A 412 28.04 4.44 8.03
CA GLN A 412 27.01 5.33 8.55
C GLN A 412 27.28 5.72 10.01
N HIS A 413 26.58 6.74 10.48
CA HIS A 413 26.35 6.94 11.92
C HIS A 413 25.06 6.23 12.38
N PRO A 414 24.81 6.07 13.70
CA PRO A 414 23.68 5.29 14.20
C PRO A 414 22.31 5.83 13.77
N PHE A 415 21.33 4.93 13.67
CA PHE A 415 19.96 5.27 13.28
C PHE A 415 19.18 6.12 14.28
N GLU A 416 19.62 6.29 15.52
CA GLU A 416 18.92 7.22 16.43
C GLU A 416 18.88 8.64 15.83
N ASP A 417 19.87 8.98 15.00
CA ASP A 417 19.96 10.23 14.26
C ASP A 417 19.61 10.08 12.76
N CYS A 418 19.19 8.88 12.30
CA CYS A 418 19.01 8.52 10.88
C CYS A 418 17.83 7.58 10.60
N SER A 419 17.50 7.36 9.32
CA SER A 419 16.48 6.37 8.97
C SER A 419 17.00 4.93 9.13
N ASN A 420 16.14 4.01 9.59
CA ASN A 420 16.39 2.56 9.57
C ASN A 420 16.58 1.98 8.15
N THR A 421 16.26 2.74 7.09
CA THR A 421 16.51 2.36 5.69
C THR A 421 17.91 2.73 5.19
N THR A 422 18.71 3.46 5.98
CA THR A 422 20.09 3.84 5.63
C THR A 422 20.98 2.64 5.24
N PRO A 423 20.92 1.46 5.88
CA PRO A 423 21.75 0.32 5.48
C PRO A 423 21.42 -0.17 4.09
N ALA A 424 20.12 -0.30 3.79
CA ALA A 424 19.65 -0.65 2.46
C ALA A 424 20.04 0.42 1.42
N HIS A 425 19.98 1.71 1.76
CA HIS A 425 20.41 2.79 0.87
C HIS A 425 21.89 2.68 0.52
N GLU A 426 22.76 2.58 1.53
CA GLU A 426 24.21 2.53 1.31
C GLU A 426 24.68 1.20 0.68
N ILE A 427 24.01 0.09 1.00
CA ILE A 427 24.27 -1.19 0.31
C ILE A 427 23.73 -1.12 -1.12
N GLY A 428 22.63 -0.40 -1.38
CA GLY A 428 22.13 -0.12 -2.72
C GLY A 428 23.20 0.53 -3.61
N HIS A 429 23.92 1.53 -3.09
CA HIS A 429 25.07 2.11 -3.78
C HIS A 429 26.19 1.10 -4.09
N ASN A 430 26.49 0.20 -3.15
CA ASN A 430 27.42 -0.89 -3.39
C ASN A 430 26.96 -1.85 -4.51
N LEU A 431 25.64 -1.96 -4.74
CA LEU A 431 25.01 -2.66 -5.86
C LEU A 431 24.85 -1.80 -7.12
N SER A 432 25.66 -0.74 -7.24
CA SER A 432 25.71 0.19 -8.36
C SER A 432 24.50 1.11 -8.53
N LEU A 433 23.64 1.24 -7.52
CA LEU A 433 22.51 2.16 -7.59
C LEU A 433 22.97 3.62 -7.44
N LEU A 434 22.40 4.50 -8.24
CA LEU A 434 22.53 5.96 -8.15
C LEU A 434 21.32 6.55 -7.42
N HIS A 435 21.36 7.82 -7.04
CA HIS A 435 20.21 8.44 -6.37
C HIS A 435 19.04 8.60 -7.34
N ALA A 436 17.83 8.29 -6.88
CA ALA A 436 16.64 8.69 -7.62
C ALA A 436 16.50 10.22 -7.61
N PRO A 437 15.95 10.84 -8.67
CA PRO A 437 15.52 12.24 -8.63
C PRO A 437 14.49 12.43 -7.51
N TRP A 438 14.43 13.61 -6.93
CA TRP A 438 13.54 13.90 -5.81
C TRP A 438 13.26 15.41 -5.75
N ASP A 439 12.08 15.80 -5.23
CA ASP A 439 11.69 17.22 -5.09
C ASP A 439 11.07 17.55 -3.72
N CYS A 440 11.02 16.61 -2.77
CA CYS A 440 10.31 16.81 -1.50
C CYS A 440 10.93 17.86 -0.56
N LEU A 441 12.17 18.33 -0.78
CA LEU A 441 12.78 19.45 -0.04
C LEU A 441 13.12 20.66 -0.94
N GLY A 442 12.66 20.68 -2.20
CA GLY A 442 12.77 21.84 -3.09
C GLY A 442 14.20 22.21 -3.55
N GLU A 443 15.17 21.29 -3.45
CA GLU A 443 16.54 21.50 -3.95
C GLU A 443 16.93 20.44 -5.00
N TYR A 444 17.11 20.89 -6.24
CA TYR A 444 17.21 20.04 -7.43
C TYR A 444 18.65 19.61 -7.79
N ASN A 445 19.56 19.40 -6.84
CA ASN A 445 20.95 19.14 -7.22
C ASN A 445 21.72 18.22 -6.27
N ILE A 446 21.37 16.93 -6.25
CA ILE A 446 22.31 15.92 -5.72
C ILE A 446 23.32 15.56 -6.80
N LYS A 447 24.57 15.41 -6.37
CA LYS A 447 25.57 14.67 -7.12
C LYS A 447 25.14 13.19 -7.21
N ASN A 448 25.41 12.56 -8.36
CA ASN A 448 25.12 11.16 -8.62
C ASN A 448 23.61 10.81 -8.69
N THR A 449 22.77 11.75 -9.13
CA THR A 449 21.39 11.42 -9.55
C THR A 449 21.44 10.52 -10.78
N ASP A 450 20.62 9.47 -10.79
CA ASP A 450 20.42 8.58 -11.92
C ASP A 450 19.68 9.34 -13.05
N PRO A 451 20.33 9.62 -14.19
CA PRO A 451 19.69 10.30 -15.31
C PRO A 451 18.66 9.42 -16.04
N ASP A 452 18.72 8.10 -15.86
CA ASP A 452 17.88 7.11 -16.53
C ASP A 452 16.69 6.68 -15.66
N TYR A 453 16.57 7.20 -14.44
CA TYR A 453 15.47 6.90 -13.54
C TYR A 453 14.12 7.34 -14.15
N PRO A 454 13.15 6.43 -14.30
CA PRO A 454 11.98 6.69 -15.15
C PRO A 454 10.81 7.36 -14.42
N TYR A 455 10.86 7.49 -13.09
CA TYR A 455 9.71 7.94 -12.30
C TYR A 455 9.92 9.34 -11.70
N ASP A 456 8.89 10.16 -11.84
CA ASP A 456 8.89 11.54 -11.37
C ASP A 456 9.07 11.58 -9.85
N GLU A 457 9.86 12.56 -9.37
CA GLU A 457 10.10 12.84 -7.94
C GLU A 457 10.55 11.62 -7.11
N GLY A 458 11.12 10.59 -7.75
CA GLY A 458 11.56 9.39 -7.04
C GLY A 458 10.41 8.46 -6.68
N GLY A 459 9.30 8.48 -7.42
CA GLY A 459 8.20 7.52 -7.27
C GLY A 459 8.65 6.07 -7.51
N LEU A 460 7.85 5.10 -7.06
CA LEU A 460 8.15 3.67 -7.09
C LEU A 460 7.86 3.01 -8.44
N GLY A 461 7.04 3.67 -9.27
CA GLY A 461 6.57 3.15 -10.54
C GLY A 461 5.10 2.72 -10.50
N PRO A 462 4.58 2.19 -11.62
CA PRO A 462 3.14 2.01 -11.82
C PRO A 462 2.53 0.84 -11.02
N ARG A 463 3.36 0.05 -10.32
CA ARG A 463 2.94 -1.18 -9.64
C ARG A 463 3.09 -1.00 -8.14
N ARG A 464 2.14 -1.54 -7.39
CA ARG A 464 2.29 -1.68 -5.93
C ARG A 464 3.40 -2.68 -5.58
N GLY A 465 4.04 -2.46 -4.44
CA GLY A 465 4.89 -3.42 -3.74
C GLY A 465 4.21 -3.93 -2.47
N TRP A 466 4.88 -4.86 -1.79
CA TRP A 466 4.52 -5.42 -0.51
C TRP A 466 5.65 -5.17 0.49
N LEU A 467 5.36 -4.46 1.58
CA LEU A 467 6.27 -4.26 2.69
C LEU A 467 5.96 -5.30 3.77
N ALA A 468 6.77 -6.35 3.84
CA ALA A 468 6.47 -7.53 4.64
C ALA A 468 6.46 -7.26 6.14
N GLY A 469 7.44 -6.53 6.69
CA GLY A 469 7.48 -6.19 8.11
C GLY A 469 6.28 -5.38 8.62
N ALA A 470 5.54 -4.70 7.72
CA ALA A 470 4.35 -3.92 8.05
C ALA A 470 3.05 -4.53 7.49
N GLU A 471 3.12 -5.68 6.80
CA GLU A 471 2.00 -6.35 6.14
C GLU A 471 1.11 -5.41 5.29
N LYS A 472 1.75 -4.44 4.62
CA LYS A 472 1.07 -3.39 3.85
C LYS A 472 1.51 -3.34 2.39
N PHE A 473 0.54 -3.12 1.51
CA PHE A 473 0.82 -2.69 0.15
C PHE A 473 1.32 -1.25 0.14
N VAL A 474 2.28 -0.97 -0.74
CA VAL A 474 2.85 0.37 -0.94
C VAL A 474 2.85 0.70 -2.43
N SER A 475 2.57 1.95 -2.78
CA SER A 475 2.56 2.45 -4.16
C SER A 475 2.62 3.97 -4.16
N ASP A 476 2.79 4.57 -5.35
CA ASP A 476 2.73 6.02 -5.52
C ASP A 476 1.34 6.61 -5.19
N GLU A 477 0.29 5.77 -5.17
CA GLU A 477 -1.10 6.14 -4.88
C GLU A 477 -1.53 5.83 -3.44
N SER A 478 -0.62 5.30 -2.61
CA SER A 478 -0.93 5.00 -1.20
C SER A 478 -1.19 6.29 -0.40
N GLU A 479 -2.04 6.22 0.63
CA GLU A 479 -2.33 7.36 1.52
C GLU A 479 -1.05 8.01 2.06
N GLU A 480 -0.07 7.17 2.40
CA GLU A 480 1.30 7.57 2.69
C GLU A 480 2.15 7.30 1.43
N LYS A 481 2.41 8.33 0.62
CA LYS A 481 3.26 8.23 -0.58
C LYS A 481 4.65 7.74 -0.18
N HIS A 482 5.08 6.62 -0.74
CA HIS A 482 6.43 6.10 -0.58
C HIS A 482 7.30 6.57 -1.74
N PHE A 483 8.59 6.72 -1.46
CA PHE A 483 9.60 7.11 -2.43
C PHE A 483 10.64 6.02 -2.57
N ASP A 484 11.35 6.02 -3.68
CA ASP A 484 12.41 5.08 -3.95
C ASP A 484 13.47 5.07 -2.85
N LEU A 485 14.04 3.90 -2.59
CA LEU A 485 15.06 3.67 -1.58
C LEU A 485 16.24 4.63 -1.75
N MET A 486 16.59 4.96 -3.00
CA MET A 486 17.69 5.85 -3.36
C MET A 486 17.27 7.32 -3.44
N ALA A 487 16.03 7.67 -3.10
CA ALA A 487 15.60 9.04 -2.89
C ALA A 487 15.87 9.49 -1.43
N TYR A 488 16.02 10.80 -1.22
CA TYR A 488 16.10 11.34 0.14
C TYR A 488 14.75 11.44 0.84
N CYS A 489 13.67 11.44 0.08
CA CYS A 489 12.31 11.52 0.58
C CYS A 489 11.95 10.31 1.46
N SER A 490 10.99 10.50 2.35
CA SER A 490 10.49 9.46 3.26
C SER A 490 8.96 9.48 3.28
N PRO A 491 8.30 8.33 3.55
CA PRO A 491 8.87 6.99 3.78
C PRO A 491 9.49 6.38 2.50
N ARG A 492 10.40 5.42 2.68
CA ARG A 492 11.17 4.80 1.58
C ARG A 492 10.75 3.36 1.32
N PHE A 493 10.78 2.99 0.05
CA PHE A 493 10.60 1.65 -0.47
C PHE A 493 11.38 1.53 -1.78
N ILE A 494 11.76 0.34 -2.23
CA ILE A 494 12.51 0.22 -3.49
C ILE A 494 11.56 0.28 -4.71
N SER A 495 11.90 1.06 -5.73
CA SER A 495 11.19 1.00 -7.02
C SER A 495 11.47 -0.31 -7.76
N ASP A 496 10.58 -0.68 -8.68
CA ASP A 496 10.84 -1.83 -9.57
C ASP A 496 12.09 -1.64 -10.44
N TYR A 497 12.38 -0.41 -10.86
CA TYR A 497 13.57 -0.01 -11.61
C TYR A 497 14.87 -0.28 -10.83
N HIS A 498 15.01 0.29 -9.63
CA HIS A 498 16.24 0.09 -8.83
C HIS A 498 16.36 -1.34 -8.29
N TYR A 499 15.24 -2.00 -7.99
CA TYR A 499 15.28 -3.41 -7.62
C TYR A 499 15.85 -4.24 -8.78
N GLN A 500 15.43 -3.99 -10.02
CA GLN A 500 15.93 -4.71 -11.17
C GLN A 500 17.43 -4.42 -11.43
N ASN A 501 17.87 -3.17 -11.34
CA ASN A 501 19.30 -2.83 -11.50
C ASN A 501 20.18 -3.52 -10.44
N ALA A 502 19.74 -3.52 -9.17
CA ALA A 502 20.45 -4.22 -8.10
C ALA A 502 20.47 -5.74 -8.35
N LEU A 503 19.37 -6.31 -8.86
CA LEU A 503 19.29 -7.73 -9.17
C LEU A 503 20.25 -8.11 -10.30
N GLU A 504 20.33 -7.29 -11.34
CA GLU A 504 21.23 -7.49 -12.47
C GLU A 504 22.70 -7.42 -12.04
N TYR A 505 23.07 -6.46 -11.19
CA TYR A 505 24.41 -6.39 -10.60
C TYR A 505 24.77 -7.70 -9.86
N ARG A 506 23.87 -8.19 -9.00
CA ARG A 506 24.07 -9.43 -8.23
C ARG A 506 24.17 -10.68 -9.13
N ILE A 507 23.48 -10.66 -10.26
CA ILE A 507 23.52 -11.69 -11.29
C ILE A 507 24.88 -11.73 -11.98
N GLU A 508 25.43 -10.57 -12.32
CA GLU A 508 26.73 -10.45 -12.98
C GLU A 508 27.86 -10.85 -12.04
N GLU A 509 27.79 -10.45 -10.77
CA GLU A 509 28.68 -10.92 -9.70
C GLU A 509 28.72 -12.46 -9.65
N ALA A 510 27.55 -13.11 -9.76
CA ALA A 510 27.44 -14.56 -9.79
C ALA A 510 28.10 -15.21 -11.01
N PHE A 511 27.96 -14.60 -12.19
CA PHE A 511 28.55 -15.12 -13.42
C PHE A 511 30.06 -14.97 -13.43
N ALA A 512 30.59 -13.85 -12.94
CA ALA A 512 32.02 -13.69 -12.71
C ALA A 512 32.55 -14.83 -11.83
N HIS A 513 31.85 -15.13 -10.73
CA HIS A 513 32.24 -16.20 -9.80
C HIS A 513 32.10 -17.65 -10.34
N ARG A 514 31.14 -17.91 -11.24
CA ARG A 514 30.95 -19.25 -11.84
C ARG A 514 31.85 -19.52 -13.05
N ALA A 515 32.10 -18.51 -13.88
CA ALA A 515 33.07 -18.63 -14.97
C ALA A 515 34.47 -18.98 -14.42
N GLU A 516 34.79 -18.51 -13.23
CA GLU A 516 36.01 -18.86 -12.46
C GLU A 516 36.10 -20.36 -12.15
N THR A 517 35.00 -21.00 -11.71
CA THR A 517 35.00 -22.42 -11.35
C THR A 517 34.98 -23.35 -12.57
N ALA A 518 34.38 -22.93 -13.68
CA ALA A 518 34.22 -23.75 -14.88
C ALA A 518 35.47 -23.77 -15.80
N VAL A 519 36.22 -22.65 -15.89
CA VAL A 519 37.43 -22.57 -16.73
C VAL A 519 38.60 -23.37 -16.13
N GLY A 520 38.57 -23.70 -14.84
CA GLY A 520 39.51 -24.63 -14.20
C GLY A 520 39.33 -26.12 -14.54
N SER A 521 38.31 -26.49 -15.33
CA SER A 521 37.86 -27.89 -15.51
C SER A 521 37.95 -28.45 -16.94
N VAL A 522 38.09 -27.64 -18.00
CA VAL A 522 37.96 -28.15 -19.38
C VAL A 522 39.00 -27.59 -20.36
N LEU A 523 40.29 -27.77 -20.09
CA LEU A 523 41.33 -27.86 -21.14
C LEU A 523 42.51 -28.71 -20.64
N PRO A 524 42.74 -29.93 -21.17
CA PRO A 524 43.95 -30.69 -20.85
C PRO A 524 45.16 -30.00 -21.51
N GLY A 525 45.98 -29.31 -20.72
CA GLY A 525 47.31 -28.84 -21.14
C GLY A 525 47.69 -27.40 -20.82
N ARG A 526 46.83 -26.58 -20.22
CA ARG A 526 47.21 -25.28 -19.65
C ARG A 526 47.22 -25.44 -18.13
N ALA A 527 48.34 -25.15 -17.48
CA ALA A 527 48.46 -25.22 -16.02
C ALA A 527 47.25 -24.50 -15.41
N GLN A 528 46.56 -25.15 -14.47
CA GLN A 528 45.64 -24.47 -13.57
C GLN A 528 46.42 -23.29 -12.99
N GLU A 529 46.06 -22.06 -13.35
CA GLU A 529 46.43 -20.92 -12.52
C GLU A 529 45.67 -21.15 -11.20
N GLU A 530 46.33 -21.79 -10.24
CA GLU A 530 45.86 -21.85 -8.87
C GLU A 530 45.50 -20.42 -8.46
N GLU A 531 44.29 -20.23 -7.91
CA GLU A 531 43.92 -19.00 -7.20
C GLU A 531 45.13 -18.56 -6.37
N PRO A 532 45.66 -17.34 -6.60
CA PRO A 532 46.97 -16.95 -6.08
C PRO A 532 46.97 -17.08 -4.56
N SER A 533 47.53 -18.16 -4.03
CA SER A 533 47.52 -18.47 -2.61
C SER A 533 48.69 -17.76 -1.93
N GLY A 534 48.42 -17.15 -0.78
CA GLY A 534 49.44 -16.51 0.04
C GLY A 534 49.33 -14.99 0.14
N PRO A 535 50.33 -14.33 0.75
CA PRO A 535 50.29 -12.90 1.03
C PRO A 535 50.34 -12.08 -0.26
N SER A 536 49.82 -10.87 -0.19
CA SER A 536 49.72 -9.92 -1.30
C SER A 536 50.12 -8.50 -0.85
N LEU A 537 50.21 -7.59 -1.82
CA LEU A 537 50.37 -6.16 -1.58
C LEU A 537 49.07 -5.45 -1.93
N ALA A 538 48.49 -4.76 -0.95
CA ALA A 538 47.29 -3.93 -1.11
C ALA A 538 47.71 -2.49 -1.40
N PHE A 539 47.29 -1.98 -2.55
CA PHE A 539 47.46 -0.61 -2.99
C PHE A 539 46.11 0.09 -3.00
N GLY A 540 46.08 1.36 -2.68
CA GLY A 540 44.89 2.15 -2.89
C GLY A 540 45.15 3.64 -2.80
N GLY A 541 44.20 4.39 -3.31
CA GLY A 541 44.23 5.82 -3.31
C GLY A 541 42.91 6.43 -3.73
N SER A 542 42.94 7.72 -4.01
CA SER A 542 41.76 8.48 -4.38
C SER A 542 42.00 9.31 -5.63
N VAL A 543 40.89 9.79 -6.19
CA VAL A 543 40.85 10.79 -7.25
C VAL A 543 40.04 11.95 -6.70
N ASP A 544 40.62 13.14 -6.68
CA ASP A 544 39.91 14.33 -6.20
C ASP A 544 38.94 14.90 -7.26
N GLU A 545 38.23 15.96 -6.90
CA GLU A 545 37.26 16.62 -7.79
C GLU A 545 37.90 17.28 -9.03
N TRP A 546 39.22 17.43 -9.05
CA TRP A 546 39.99 17.98 -10.17
C TRP A 546 40.61 16.88 -11.04
N GLY A 547 40.31 15.60 -10.74
CA GLY A 547 40.87 14.44 -11.43
C GLY A 547 42.31 14.13 -11.02
N MET A 548 42.80 14.67 -9.90
CA MET A 548 44.15 14.36 -9.41
C MET A 548 44.16 13.01 -8.70
N TRP A 549 44.97 12.09 -9.20
CA TRP A 549 45.16 10.77 -8.61
C TRP A 549 46.20 10.81 -7.50
N THR A 550 45.95 10.08 -6.41
CA THR A 550 46.90 9.87 -5.33
C THR A 550 47.14 8.38 -5.10
N LEU A 551 48.32 8.06 -4.54
CA LEU A 551 48.59 6.77 -3.88
C LEU A 551 48.57 7.03 -2.37
N ASP A 552 47.53 6.57 -1.68
CA ASP A 552 47.33 6.88 -0.27
C ASP A 552 47.99 5.82 0.64
N TYR A 553 48.04 4.56 0.19
CA TYR A 553 48.68 3.49 0.96
C TYR A 553 49.26 2.36 0.10
N VAL A 554 50.26 1.69 0.67
CA VAL A 554 50.80 0.40 0.22
C VAL A 554 51.00 -0.48 1.45
N ASP A 555 50.20 -1.52 1.57
CA ASP A 555 50.20 -2.41 2.74
C ASP A 555 50.49 -3.86 2.35
N ARG A 556 51.04 -4.61 3.30
CA ARG A 556 51.04 -6.07 3.21
C ARG A 556 49.67 -6.60 3.65
N SER A 557 49.15 -7.53 2.87
CA SER A 557 47.95 -8.29 3.20
C SER A 557 48.30 -9.77 3.35
N THR A 558 47.67 -10.42 4.32
CA THR A 558 47.71 -11.89 4.48
C THR A 558 46.72 -12.59 3.55
N MET A 559 45.85 -11.82 2.88
CA MET A 559 44.86 -12.33 1.95
C MET A 559 45.49 -12.53 0.56
N PRO A 560 44.96 -13.45 -0.25
CA PRO A 560 45.39 -13.64 -1.63
C PRO A 560 45.17 -12.39 -2.47
N ALA A 561 45.90 -12.25 -3.58
CA ALA A 561 45.64 -11.20 -4.55
C ALA A 561 44.16 -11.20 -4.99
N ARG A 562 43.57 -10.03 -5.20
CA ARG A 562 42.22 -9.93 -5.77
C ARG A 562 42.32 -10.12 -7.28
N LYS A 563 41.33 -10.78 -7.84
CA LYS A 563 41.17 -10.83 -9.29
C LYS A 563 40.87 -9.41 -9.80
N PRO A 564 41.55 -8.95 -10.86
CA PRO A 564 41.29 -7.63 -11.41
C PRO A 564 39.91 -7.56 -12.07
N PRO A 565 39.27 -6.38 -12.06
CA PRO A 565 38.00 -6.16 -12.74
C PRO A 565 38.11 -6.43 -14.24
N VAL A 566 37.09 -7.06 -14.82
CA VAL A 566 37.07 -7.45 -16.25
C VAL A 566 36.89 -6.24 -17.16
N ASP A 567 36.22 -5.21 -16.66
CA ASP A 567 35.76 -3.99 -17.34
C ASP A 567 36.43 -2.71 -16.80
N GLY A 568 37.56 -2.83 -16.09
CA GLY A 568 38.26 -1.66 -15.57
C GLY A 568 38.77 -0.74 -16.70
N ASP A 569 38.46 0.56 -16.61
CA ASP A 569 38.84 1.60 -17.58
C ASP A 569 40.31 2.04 -17.48
N TYR A 570 41.00 1.64 -16.42
CA TYR A 570 42.38 2.00 -16.14
C TYR A 570 43.27 0.76 -16.07
N PHE A 571 44.58 0.97 -16.09
CA PHE A 571 45.57 -0.08 -15.85
C PHE A 571 46.45 0.27 -14.67
N PHE A 572 46.50 -0.62 -13.68
CA PHE A 572 47.47 -0.57 -12.60
C PHE A 572 48.74 -1.29 -13.02
N THR A 573 49.89 -0.62 -12.90
CA THR A 573 51.19 -1.13 -13.35
C THR A 573 52.26 -0.95 -12.27
N LEU A 574 53.05 -2.00 -12.03
CA LEU A 574 54.24 -1.95 -11.18
C LEU A 574 55.50 -1.98 -12.05
N GLN A 575 56.46 -1.09 -11.79
CA GLN A 575 57.74 -1.06 -12.50
C GLN A 575 58.94 -1.19 -11.55
N SER A 576 59.99 -1.84 -12.03
CA SER A 576 61.30 -1.93 -11.38
C SER A 576 62.11 -0.63 -11.50
N ALA A 577 63.22 -0.54 -10.78
CA ALA A 577 64.15 0.59 -10.88
C ALA A 577 64.75 0.77 -12.29
N SER A 578 64.81 -0.32 -13.09
CA SER A 578 65.26 -0.30 -14.48
C SER A 578 64.21 0.21 -15.48
N GLY A 579 62.97 0.46 -15.02
CA GLY A 579 61.84 0.82 -15.88
C GLY A 579 61.11 -0.38 -16.50
N ARG A 580 61.54 -1.62 -16.20
CA ARG A 580 60.84 -2.83 -16.64
C ARG A 580 59.51 -3.00 -15.89
N GLU A 581 58.45 -3.29 -16.62
CA GLU A 581 57.14 -3.70 -16.08
C GLU A 581 57.26 -5.05 -15.35
N ILE A 582 56.82 -5.07 -14.09
CA ILE A 582 56.82 -6.25 -13.22
C ILE A 582 55.43 -6.88 -13.20
N TYR A 583 54.39 -6.05 -13.20
CA TYR A 583 53.00 -6.48 -13.07
C TYR A 583 52.08 -5.46 -13.74
N ARG A 584 51.00 -5.94 -14.34
CA ARG A 584 49.94 -5.12 -14.94
C ARG A 584 48.59 -5.80 -14.82
N GLU A 585 47.57 -5.03 -14.49
CA GLU A 585 46.18 -5.47 -14.49
C GLU A 585 45.22 -4.32 -14.78
N ARG A 586 43.95 -4.65 -15.05
CA ARG A 586 42.88 -3.66 -15.13
C ARG A 586 42.54 -3.12 -13.73
N LEU A 587 42.20 -1.84 -13.67
CA LEU A 587 41.80 -1.14 -12.47
C LEU A 587 40.47 -0.44 -12.74
N ARG A 588 39.54 -0.56 -11.80
CA ARG A 588 38.26 0.15 -11.80
C ARG A 588 38.35 1.29 -10.79
N LEU A 589 37.86 2.46 -11.17
CA LEU A 589 37.66 3.59 -10.27
C LEU A 589 36.24 3.52 -9.72
N ALA A 590 36.06 3.44 -8.41
CA ALA A 590 34.75 3.51 -7.77
C ALA A 590 34.42 4.97 -7.48
N ALA A 591 33.19 5.39 -7.78
CA ALA A 591 32.69 6.69 -7.35
C ALA A 591 32.35 6.67 -5.86
N ILE A 592 32.39 7.83 -5.20
CA ILE A 592 31.96 7.99 -3.81
C ILE A 592 30.63 8.74 -3.80
N THR A 593 29.64 8.25 -3.05
CA THR A 593 28.33 8.90 -2.93
C THR A 593 28.47 10.34 -2.42
N HIS A 594 27.61 11.25 -2.89
CA HIS A 594 27.63 12.68 -2.57
C HIS A 594 28.98 13.39 -2.85
N SER A 595 29.77 12.90 -3.81
CA SER A 595 31.08 13.45 -4.15
C SER A 595 31.38 13.37 -5.65
N GLN A 596 32.28 14.23 -6.13
CA GLN A 596 32.92 14.10 -7.46
C GLN A 596 34.25 13.33 -7.37
N LYS A 597 34.56 12.80 -6.18
CA LYS A 597 35.77 12.05 -5.89
C LYS A 597 35.57 10.58 -6.22
N GLY A 598 36.67 9.91 -6.54
CA GLY A 598 36.73 8.47 -6.70
C GLY A 598 37.69 7.84 -5.71
N ALA A 599 37.51 6.54 -5.48
CA ALA A 599 38.46 5.71 -4.76
C ALA A 599 38.87 4.53 -5.65
N TRP A 600 40.13 4.14 -5.55
CA TRP A 600 40.64 2.97 -6.25
C TRP A 600 41.42 2.10 -5.28
N ALA A 601 41.33 0.80 -5.47
CA ALA A 601 42.04 -0.17 -4.68
C ALA A 601 42.36 -1.39 -5.54
N THR A 602 43.53 -1.95 -5.31
CA THR A 602 43.88 -3.28 -5.81
C THR A 602 44.71 -4.04 -4.81
N ARG A 603 44.72 -5.37 -4.93
CA ARG A 603 45.53 -6.27 -4.13
C ARG A 603 46.23 -7.25 -5.05
N VAL A 604 47.53 -7.10 -5.23
CA VAL A 604 48.31 -7.83 -6.24
C VAL A 604 49.25 -8.86 -5.59
N PRO A 605 49.68 -9.90 -6.31
CA PRO A 605 50.66 -10.84 -5.78
C PRO A 605 51.94 -10.13 -5.36
N VAL A 606 52.61 -10.62 -4.31
CA VAL A 606 53.91 -10.07 -3.91
C VAL A 606 54.91 -10.25 -5.06
N PRO A 607 55.43 -9.17 -5.65
CA PRO A 607 56.30 -9.28 -6.82
C PRO A 607 57.62 -9.96 -6.45
N SER A 608 58.16 -10.77 -7.37
CA SER A 608 59.46 -11.44 -7.20
C SER A 608 60.66 -10.47 -7.28
N GLU A 609 60.42 -9.25 -7.74
CA GLU A 609 61.43 -8.19 -7.89
C GLU A 609 61.03 -6.93 -7.13
N GLN A 610 62.03 -6.12 -6.77
CA GLN A 610 61.80 -4.86 -6.08
C GLN A 610 61.04 -3.88 -6.98
N VAL A 611 59.86 -3.48 -6.52
CA VAL A 611 59.05 -2.43 -7.13
C VAL A 611 59.65 -1.07 -6.79
N ALA A 612 59.88 -0.24 -7.81
CA ALA A 612 60.36 1.13 -7.66
C ALA A 612 59.30 2.18 -8.00
N LYS A 613 58.30 1.84 -8.81
CA LYS A 613 57.22 2.76 -9.18
C LYS A 613 55.86 2.07 -9.27
N VAL A 614 54.83 2.82 -8.93
CA VAL A 614 53.42 2.55 -9.24
C VAL A 614 53.00 3.50 -10.35
N ILE A 615 52.34 2.97 -11.37
CA ILE A 615 51.82 3.76 -12.48
C ILE A 615 50.36 3.37 -12.71
N ILE A 616 49.49 4.36 -12.84
CA ILE A 616 48.13 4.16 -13.33
C ILE A 616 48.03 4.78 -14.70
N LEU A 617 47.54 4.01 -15.66
CA LEU A 617 47.32 4.43 -17.04
C LEU A 617 45.82 4.49 -17.34
N ASP A 618 45.39 5.45 -18.15
CA ASP A 618 44.04 5.44 -18.73
C ASP A 618 43.90 4.41 -19.86
N ALA A 619 42.72 4.34 -20.46
CA ALA A 619 42.41 3.45 -21.58
C ALA A 619 43.26 3.72 -22.84
N GLN A 620 43.87 4.91 -22.96
CA GLN A 620 44.79 5.28 -24.04
C GLN A 620 46.26 5.05 -23.66
N GLU A 621 46.52 4.35 -22.55
CA GLU A 621 47.85 4.11 -21.99
C GLU A 621 48.62 5.38 -21.57
N THR A 622 47.90 6.47 -21.30
CA THR A 622 48.50 7.71 -20.78
C THR A 622 48.60 7.65 -19.26
N PRO A 623 49.77 7.96 -18.66
CA PRO A 623 49.89 7.96 -17.20
C PRO A 623 49.05 9.07 -16.55
N VAL A 624 48.13 8.65 -15.68
CA VAL A 624 47.35 9.53 -14.80
C VAL A 624 47.93 9.60 -13.38
N LEU A 625 48.73 8.59 -12.99
CA LEU A 625 49.52 8.58 -11.76
C LEU A 625 50.90 7.96 -12.03
N VAL A 626 51.95 8.58 -11.49
CA VAL A 626 53.31 7.99 -11.44
C VAL A 626 53.92 8.28 -10.08
N GLU A 627 53.93 7.29 -9.19
CA GLU A 627 54.47 7.43 -7.84
C GLU A 627 55.73 6.58 -7.66
N ARG A 628 56.76 7.14 -7.02
CA ARG A 628 58.00 6.41 -6.71
C ARG A 628 57.90 5.80 -5.32
N LEU A 629 58.02 4.48 -5.23
CA LEU A 629 58.09 3.79 -3.95
C LEU A 629 59.50 3.96 -3.36
N ARG A 630 59.57 4.33 -2.08
CA ARG A 630 60.83 4.57 -1.36
C ARG A 630 61.27 3.35 -0.57
#